data_AF-A0A2V7AM40-F1
#
_entry.id   AF-A0A2V7AM40-F1
#
_cell.length_a   1.000
_cell.length_b   1.000
_cell.length_c   1.000
_cell.angle_alpha   90.00
_cell.angle_beta   90.00
_cell.angle_gamma   90.00
#
_symmetry.space_group_name_H-M   'P 1'
#
loop_
_entity.id
_entity.type
_entity.pdbx_description
1 polymer ?
#
loop_
_entity_poly.entity_id
_entity_poly.type
_entity_poly.pdbx_seq_one_letter_code
_entity_poly.pdbx_strand_id
1 'polypeptide(L)'
;TFGDAPGVERHAERMIPSRLAEPGAVLAGLRDAGVGAALFSGKFSARDALGARPGDAAAHAMEARAGSRMDVRLIEVVVATFTEMGITVLDQRPFLGDGLAVAGCWSLREPREEERRDVERGLAVARLLADARVGQTVVVRRGAVTAVEAIEGTTEAIRRGTALAGPGAVVVKAVARDHDYRFDTPTIGPESLEVAAAGAAAVVAVEAGRVLLLDRERSVGRANAAGIALLGV
;
A
#
# COMPACT_ATOMS: atom_id res chain seq x y z
N THR A 1 2.48 11.58 -13.60
CA THR A 1 1.08 11.64 -14.09
C THR A 1 0.40 10.44 -13.48
N PHE A 2 -0.75 10.60 -12.84
CA PHE A 2 -1.53 9.40 -12.49
C PHE A 2 -1.87 8.69 -13.80
N GLY A 3 -1.74 7.37 -13.83
CA GLY A 3 -2.13 6.59 -15.01
C GLY A 3 -3.62 6.77 -15.30
N ASP A 4 -4.04 6.44 -16.52
CA ASP A 4 -5.46 6.41 -16.85
C ASP A 4 -6.18 5.50 -15.86
N ALA A 5 -7.33 5.96 -15.35
CA ALA A 5 -8.23 5.19 -14.50
C ALA A 5 -9.49 4.81 -15.31
N PRO A 6 -9.36 3.91 -16.30
CA PRO A 6 -10.44 3.61 -17.23
C PRO A 6 -11.63 3.02 -16.46
N GLY A 7 -12.82 3.49 -16.79
CA GLY A 7 -14.06 3.07 -16.15
C GLY A 7 -14.39 3.82 -14.85
N VAL A 8 -13.62 4.83 -14.45
CA VAL A 8 -14.06 5.75 -13.38
C VAL A 8 -15.09 6.73 -13.91
N GLU A 9 -15.01 7.10 -15.19
CA GLU A 9 -15.93 8.03 -15.86
C GLU A 9 -17.40 7.60 -15.80
N ARG A 10 -17.67 6.28 -15.78
CA ARG A 10 -19.05 5.75 -15.64
C ARG A 10 -19.61 5.87 -14.21
N HIS A 11 -18.75 6.18 -13.23
CA HIS A 11 -19.11 6.31 -11.81
C HIS A 11 -18.89 7.74 -11.29
N ALA A 12 -18.52 8.68 -12.16
CA ALA A 12 -18.23 10.06 -11.80
C ALA A 12 -19.16 11.02 -12.54
N GLU A 13 -19.78 11.95 -11.81
CA GLU A 13 -20.54 13.06 -12.41
C GLU A 13 -19.61 14.06 -13.11
N ARG A 14 -18.39 14.23 -12.59
CA ARG A 14 -17.38 15.14 -13.14
C ARG A 14 -15.99 14.56 -12.95
N MET A 15 -15.17 14.67 -14.00
CA MET A 15 -13.75 14.33 -13.98
C MET A 15 -12.91 15.59 -14.14
N ILE A 16 -11.89 15.75 -13.30
CA ILE A 16 -10.91 16.84 -13.38
C ILE A 16 -9.53 16.22 -13.59
N PRO A 17 -9.01 16.22 -14.83
CA PRO A 17 -7.65 15.77 -15.10
C PRO A 17 -6.64 16.63 -14.35
N SER A 18 -5.68 16.01 -13.67
CA SER A 18 -4.64 16.73 -12.93
C SER A 18 -3.39 15.88 -12.78
N ARG A 19 -2.25 16.54 -12.64
CA ARG A 19 -0.99 15.92 -12.20
C ARG A 19 -0.84 16.13 -10.70
N LEU A 20 -0.13 15.24 -10.02
CA LEU A 20 0.19 15.42 -8.59
C LEU A 20 0.86 16.79 -8.30
N ALA A 21 1.67 17.29 -9.23
CA ALA A 21 2.34 18.58 -9.12
C ALA A 21 1.44 19.78 -9.50
N GLU A 22 0.23 19.55 -10.00
CA GLU A 22 -0.70 20.59 -10.47
C GLU A 22 -2.10 20.44 -9.81
N PRO A 23 -2.19 20.42 -8.46
CA PRO A 23 -3.45 20.19 -7.75
C PRO A 23 -4.43 21.37 -7.81
N GLY A 24 -4.01 22.57 -8.25
CA GLY A 24 -4.80 23.80 -8.17
C GLY A 24 -6.14 23.73 -8.89
N ALA A 25 -6.19 23.10 -10.07
CA ALA A 25 -7.44 22.89 -10.80
C ALA A 25 -8.41 21.96 -10.04
N VAL A 26 -7.89 20.94 -9.36
CA VAL A 26 -8.68 20.03 -8.52
C VAL A 26 -9.22 20.80 -7.32
N LEU A 27 -8.37 21.54 -6.59
CA LEU A 27 -8.78 22.31 -5.42
C LEU A 27 -9.85 23.35 -5.76
N ALA A 28 -9.68 24.06 -6.88
CA ALA A 28 -10.71 25.00 -7.36
C ALA A 28 -12.02 24.27 -7.68
N GLY A 29 -11.95 23.16 -8.42
CA GLY A 29 -13.14 22.39 -8.78
C GLY A 29 -13.88 21.79 -7.58
N LEU A 30 -13.16 21.33 -6.56
CA LEU A 30 -13.75 20.81 -5.31
C LEU A 30 -14.49 21.92 -4.56
N ARG A 31 -13.90 23.12 -4.48
CA ARG A 31 -14.53 24.29 -3.85
C ARG A 31 -15.77 24.73 -4.61
N ASP A 32 -15.67 24.87 -5.93
CA ASP A 32 -16.77 25.35 -6.77
C ASP A 32 -17.97 24.38 -6.75
N ALA A 33 -17.70 23.08 -6.59
CA ALA A 33 -18.72 22.04 -6.44
C ALA A 33 -19.25 21.89 -4.99
N GLY A 34 -18.71 22.63 -4.01
CA GLY A 34 -19.13 22.54 -2.61
C GLY A 34 -18.90 21.16 -1.99
N VAL A 35 -17.81 20.47 -2.37
CA VAL A 35 -17.52 19.11 -1.90
C VAL A 35 -17.23 19.12 -0.40
N GLY A 36 -18.00 18.37 0.39
CA GLY A 36 -17.82 18.29 1.85
C GLY A 36 -16.83 17.23 2.32
N ALA A 37 -16.48 16.25 1.47
CA ALA A 37 -15.56 15.17 1.82
C ALA A 37 -14.80 14.63 0.61
N ALA A 38 -13.58 14.16 0.83
CA ALA A 38 -12.70 13.61 -0.20
C ALA A 38 -12.10 12.28 0.24
N LEU A 39 -11.92 11.39 -0.73
CA LEU A 39 -11.26 10.09 -0.56
C LEU A 39 -10.08 10.02 -1.54
N PHE A 40 -8.88 9.70 -1.06
CA PHE A 40 -7.74 9.40 -1.92
C PHE A 40 -7.72 7.91 -2.23
N SER A 41 -7.51 7.54 -3.50
CA SER A 41 -7.39 6.16 -3.95
C SER A 41 -6.38 6.08 -5.09
N GLY A 42 -5.52 5.07 -5.04
CA GLY A 42 -4.47 4.83 -6.04
C GLY A 42 -3.07 4.69 -5.43
N LYS A 43 -2.12 4.25 -6.24
CA LYS A 43 -0.71 4.16 -5.84
C LYS A 43 -0.07 5.56 -5.89
N PHE A 44 0.36 6.07 -4.75
CA PHE A 44 1.17 7.29 -4.64
C PHE A 44 2.62 6.88 -4.34
N SER A 45 3.53 6.98 -5.31
CA SER A 45 4.93 6.65 -5.06
C SER A 45 5.74 7.90 -4.72
N ALA A 46 6.71 7.78 -3.81
CA ALA A 46 7.68 8.85 -3.54
C ALA A 46 8.45 9.26 -4.82
N ARG A 47 8.61 8.33 -5.77
CA ARG A 47 9.20 8.61 -7.09
C ARG A 47 8.37 9.63 -7.88
N ASP A 48 7.05 9.56 -7.81
CA ASP A 48 6.16 10.52 -8.47
C ASP A 48 6.30 11.92 -7.87
N ALA A 49 6.53 12.02 -6.55
CA ALA A 49 6.82 13.27 -5.87
C ALA A 49 8.23 13.81 -6.19
N LEU A 50 9.22 12.93 -6.34
CA LEU A 50 10.62 13.29 -6.66
C LEU A 50 10.84 13.67 -8.12
N GLY A 51 10.07 13.09 -9.05
CA GLY A 51 10.17 13.36 -10.48
C GLY A 51 9.44 14.62 -10.98
N ALA A 52 8.73 15.32 -10.09
CA ALA A 52 7.92 16.48 -10.45
C ALA A 52 8.78 17.73 -10.77
N ARG A 53 8.90 18.03 -12.08
CA ARG A 53 9.26 19.35 -12.66
C ARG A 53 8.15 20.38 -12.35
N PRO A 54 8.38 21.70 -12.50
CA PRO A 54 7.83 22.70 -11.58
C PRO A 54 6.32 22.57 -11.42
N GLY A 55 5.88 22.44 -10.17
CA GLY A 55 4.47 22.35 -9.83
C GLY A 55 3.73 23.67 -10.02
N ASP A 56 2.42 23.67 -9.83
CA ASP A 56 1.65 24.92 -9.77
C ASP A 56 1.88 25.67 -8.44
N ALA A 57 1.28 26.85 -8.29
CA ALA A 57 1.43 27.65 -7.08
C ALA A 57 0.92 26.93 -5.82
N ALA A 58 -0.10 26.08 -5.94
CA ALA A 58 -0.64 25.32 -4.82
C ALA A 58 0.33 24.21 -4.37
N ALA A 59 0.92 23.47 -5.30
CA ALA A 59 1.97 22.50 -5.01
C ALA A 59 3.18 23.16 -4.33
N HIS A 60 3.65 24.29 -4.86
CA HIS A 60 4.77 25.03 -4.25
C HIS A 60 4.44 25.52 -2.82
N ALA A 61 3.21 25.99 -2.57
CA ALA A 61 2.78 26.41 -1.24
C ALA A 61 2.75 25.23 -0.25
N MET A 62 2.22 24.07 -0.69
CA MET A 62 2.20 22.85 0.12
C MET A 62 3.62 22.37 0.44
N GLU A 63 4.51 22.36 -0.55
CA GLU A 63 5.91 21.95 -0.37
C GLU A 63 6.68 22.87 0.58
N ALA A 64 6.52 24.18 0.42
CA ALA A 64 7.15 25.17 1.30
C ALA A 64 6.71 24.99 2.76
N ARG A 65 5.43 24.63 2.99
CA ARG A 65 4.89 24.35 4.32
C ARG A 65 5.37 23.00 4.88
N ALA A 66 5.51 21.98 4.02
CA ALA A 66 5.94 20.64 4.42
C ALA A 66 7.45 20.56 4.72
N GLY A 67 8.26 21.39 4.06
CA GLY A 67 9.73 21.42 4.17
C GLY A 67 10.46 20.28 3.45
N SER A 68 9.78 19.16 3.18
CA SER A 68 10.29 18.03 2.38
C SER A 68 9.15 17.34 1.62
N ARG A 69 9.43 16.86 0.41
CA ARG A 69 8.50 16.07 -0.41
C ARG A 69 8.39 14.59 -0.01
N MET A 70 9.28 14.12 0.86
CA MET A 70 9.47 12.70 1.14
C MET A 70 8.85 12.21 2.46
N ASP A 71 8.17 13.09 3.19
CA ASP A 71 7.84 12.84 4.59
C ASP A 71 6.33 12.87 4.85
N VAL A 72 5.92 12.28 5.97
CA VAL A 72 4.54 12.34 6.53
C VAL A 72 4.01 13.77 6.56
N ARG A 73 4.91 14.76 6.69
CA ARG A 73 4.59 16.20 6.64
C ARG A 73 3.88 16.63 5.35
N LEU A 74 4.23 16.07 4.19
CA LEU A 74 3.54 16.43 2.95
C LEU A 74 2.09 15.95 2.99
N ILE A 75 1.87 14.73 3.47
CA ILE A 75 0.54 14.15 3.67
C ILE A 75 -0.28 15.00 4.65
N GLU A 76 0.31 15.37 5.80
CA GLU A 76 -0.32 16.24 6.79
C GLU A 76 -0.69 17.61 6.21
N VAL A 77 0.16 18.20 5.37
CA VAL A 77 -0.13 19.47 4.71
C VAL A 77 -1.27 19.34 3.70
N VAL A 78 -1.36 18.23 2.97
CA VAL A 78 -2.50 17.96 2.08
C VAL A 78 -3.79 17.86 2.90
N VAL A 79 -3.80 17.09 4.00
CA VAL A 79 -4.96 17.02 4.92
C VAL A 79 -5.35 18.40 5.43
N ALA A 80 -4.37 19.16 5.91
CA ALA A 80 -4.61 20.49 6.47
C ALA A 80 -5.22 21.42 5.42
N THR A 81 -4.72 21.37 4.18
CA THR A 81 -5.26 22.20 3.08
C THR A 81 -6.71 21.86 2.78
N PHE A 82 -7.07 20.57 2.72
CA PHE A 82 -8.46 20.15 2.51
C PHE A 82 -9.35 20.56 3.69
N THR A 83 -8.85 20.41 4.91
CA THR A 83 -9.58 20.79 6.13
C THR A 83 -9.83 22.31 6.20
N GLU A 84 -8.84 23.13 5.83
CA GLU A 84 -8.94 24.59 5.72
C GLU A 84 -9.98 25.02 4.67
N MET A 85 -10.21 24.19 3.65
CA MET A 85 -11.27 24.36 2.64
C MET A 85 -12.65 23.85 3.10
N GLY A 86 -12.76 23.32 4.31
CA GLY A 86 -14.00 22.70 4.83
C GLY A 86 -14.27 21.30 4.28
N ILE A 87 -13.26 20.64 3.69
CA ILE A 87 -13.37 19.31 3.09
C ILE A 87 -12.79 18.26 4.06
N THR A 88 -13.61 17.30 4.45
CA THR A 88 -13.16 16.19 5.32
C THR A 88 -12.43 15.13 4.49
N VAL A 89 -11.18 14.83 4.81
CA VAL A 89 -10.47 13.70 4.19
C VAL A 89 -10.85 12.40 4.91
N LEU A 90 -11.44 11.46 4.17
CA LEU A 90 -12.04 10.23 4.68
C LEU A 90 -11.04 9.08 4.81
N ASP A 91 -11.25 8.22 5.80
CA ASP A 91 -10.60 6.90 5.91
C ASP A 91 -11.05 6.01 4.74
N GLN A 92 -10.13 5.30 4.11
CA GLN A 92 -10.44 4.40 2.99
C GLN A 92 -11.16 3.13 3.40
N ARG A 93 -10.90 2.60 4.59
CA ARG A 93 -11.34 1.27 5.01
C ARG A 93 -12.86 1.04 4.92
N PRO A 94 -13.73 2.00 5.29
CA PRO A 94 -15.18 1.84 5.14
C PRO A 94 -15.64 1.63 3.69
N PHE A 95 -14.83 2.04 2.71
CA PHE A 95 -15.14 1.95 1.28
C PHE A 95 -14.55 0.69 0.60
N LEU A 96 -13.79 -0.12 1.34
CA LEU A 96 -13.12 -1.31 0.79
C LEU A 96 -13.96 -2.59 0.85
N GLY A 97 -15.15 -2.55 1.45
CA GLY A 97 -16.03 -3.72 1.58
C GLY A 97 -15.32 -4.90 2.28
N ASP A 98 -15.36 -6.06 1.65
CA ASP A 98 -14.71 -7.30 2.10
C ASP A 98 -13.26 -7.46 1.57
N GLY A 99 -12.70 -6.39 0.98
CA GLY A 99 -11.34 -6.37 0.47
C GLY A 99 -10.28 -6.42 1.56
N LEU A 100 -10.56 -5.94 2.78
CA LEU A 100 -9.61 -6.04 3.88
C LEU A 100 -9.34 -7.51 4.24
N ALA A 101 -8.07 -7.82 4.48
CA ALA A 101 -7.62 -9.12 4.95
C ALA A 101 -8.39 -9.53 6.21
N VAL A 102 -8.87 -10.75 6.27
CA VAL A 102 -9.53 -11.32 7.46
C VAL A 102 -8.63 -12.37 8.10
N ALA A 103 -8.65 -12.51 9.42
CA ALA A 103 -7.83 -13.51 10.08
C ALA A 103 -8.13 -14.93 9.56
N GLY A 104 -7.10 -15.76 9.41
CA GLY A 104 -7.20 -17.13 8.93
C GLY A 104 -6.51 -17.37 7.59
N CYS A 105 -6.45 -18.64 7.20
CA CYS A 105 -5.86 -19.07 5.94
C CYS A 105 -6.92 -19.07 4.83
N TRP A 106 -6.60 -18.46 3.69
CA TRP A 106 -7.52 -18.36 2.55
C TRP A 106 -7.15 -19.30 1.40
N SER A 107 -5.95 -19.90 1.42
CA SER A 107 -5.52 -20.89 0.44
C SER A 107 -5.69 -22.33 0.95
N LEU A 108 -5.58 -23.30 0.06
CA LEU A 108 -5.72 -24.73 0.36
C LEU A 108 -4.56 -25.27 1.20
N ARG A 109 -3.38 -24.67 1.08
CA ARG A 109 -2.19 -25.07 1.83
C ARG A 109 -2.12 -24.27 3.12
N GLU A 110 -2.06 -24.97 4.25
CA GLU A 110 -1.77 -24.35 5.53
C GLU A 110 -0.26 -24.20 5.78
N PRO A 111 0.16 -23.16 6.54
CA PRO A 111 1.55 -23.02 6.93
C PRO A 111 1.94 -24.06 7.98
N ARG A 112 3.15 -24.60 7.84
CA ARG A 112 3.75 -25.51 8.84
C ARG A 112 4.17 -24.74 10.09
N GLU A 113 4.39 -25.46 11.19
CA GLU A 113 4.82 -24.86 12.47
C GLU A 113 6.07 -23.97 12.34
N GLU A 114 7.10 -24.42 11.63
CA GLU A 114 8.32 -23.62 11.38
C GLU A 114 8.02 -22.35 10.57
N GLU A 115 7.09 -22.44 9.62
CA GLU A 115 6.68 -21.30 8.79
C GLU A 115 5.84 -20.31 9.60
N ARG A 116 5.03 -20.78 10.56
CA ARG A 116 4.29 -19.92 11.50
C ARG A 116 5.24 -19.11 12.39
N ARG A 117 6.33 -19.72 12.87
CA ARG A 117 7.37 -18.99 13.63
C ARG A 117 8.05 -17.92 12.79
N ASP A 118 8.30 -18.21 11.51
CA ASP A 118 8.84 -17.21 10.57
C ASP A 118 7.82 -16.09 10.30
N VAL A 119 6.51 -16.39 10.24
CA VAL A 119 5.44 -15.38 10.15
C VAL A 119 5.43 -14.48 11.38
N GLU A 120 5.44 -15.04 12.59
CA GLU A 120 5.46 -14.27 13.85
C GLU A 120 6.68 -13.35 13.93
N ARG A 121 7.86 -13.89 13.63
CA ARG A 121 9.10 -13.11 13.60
C ARG A 121 9.04 -12.02 12.51
N GLY A 122 8.54 -12.37 11.33
CA GLY A 122 8.37 -11.43 10.22
C GLY A 122 7.43 -10.29 10.57
N LEU A 123 6.31 -10.57 11.26
CA LEU A 123 5.36 -9.55 11.70
C LEU A 123 6.01 -8.58 12.68
N ALA A 124 6.77 -9.08 13.65
CA ALA A 124 7.48 -8.23 14.60
C ALA A 124 8.45 -7.28 13.90
N VAL A 125 9.24 -7.79 12.96
CA VAL A 125 10.23 -6.97 12.21
C VAL A 125 9.53 -6.00 11.25
N ALA A 126 8.54 -6.46 10.48
CA ALA A 126 7.79 -5.63 9.54
C ALA A 126 7.08 -4.47 10.25
N ARG A 127 6.49 -4.69 11.43
CA ARG A 127 5.87 -3.60 12.22
C ARG A 127 6.88 -2.54 12.64
N LEU A 128 8.05 -2.95 13.13
CA LEU A 128 9.11 -2.00 13.52
C LEU A 128 9.58 -1.14 12.33
N LEU A 129 9.74 -1.76 11.17
CA LEU A 129 10.15 -1.06 9.95
C LEU A 129 9.05 -0.13 9.42
N ALA A 130 7.80 -0.55 9.54
CA ALA A 130 6.66 0.27 9.15
C ALA A 130 6.52 1.48 10.08
N ASP A 131 6.64 1.30 11.40
CA ASP A 131 6.66 2.38 12.39
C ASP A 131 7.80 3.38 12.10
N ALA A 132 8.97 2.87 11.69
CA ALA A 132 10.12 3.69 11.29
C ALA A 132 10.01 4.32 9.89
N ARG A 133 8.90 4.09 9.16
CA ARG A 133 8.65 4.59 7.80
C ARG A 133 9.71 4.17 6.77
N VAL A 134 10.35 3.01 6.98
CA VAL A 134 11.31 2.44 6.03
C VAL A 134 10.57 1.66 4.95
N GLY A 135 9.69 0.75 5.38
CA GLY A 135 8.88 -0.10 4.51
C GLY A 135 8.11 -1.11 5.34
N GLN A 136 7.25 -1.89 4.68
CA GLN A 136 6.18 -2.63 5.35
C GLN A 136 6.21 -4.15 5.11
N THR A 137 7.06 -4.61 4.19
CA THR A 137 7.21 -6.03 3.84
C THR A 137 8.59 -6.53 4.21
N VAL A 138 8.66 -7.75 4.75
CA VAL A 138 9.92 -8.48 4.94
C VAL A 138 9.83 -9.87 4.31
N VAL A 139 10.97 -10.42 3.95
CA VAL A 139 11.11 -11.83 3.58
C VAL A 139 11.98 -12.52 4.61
N VAL A 140 11.49 -13.65 5.13
CA VAL A 140 12.12 -14.41 6.20
C VAL A 140 12.30 -15.86 5.77
N ARG A 141 13.38 -16.49 6.24
CA ARG A 141 13.54 -17.93 6.14
C ARG A 141 14.33 -18.47 7.32
N ARG A 142 13.76 -19.45 8.04
CA ARG A 142 14.42 -20.10 9.19
C ARG A 142 14.96 -19.08 10.19
N GLY A 143 14.17 -18.05 10.47
CA GLY A 143 14.53 -16.95 11.36
C GLY A 143 15.45 -15.88 10.77
N ALA A 144 16.00 -16.03 9.57
CA ALA A 144 16.83 -15.00 8.94
C ALA A 144 15.97 -14.05 8.08
N VAL A 145 16.14 -12.73 8.24
CA VAL A 145 15.56 -11.74 7.31
C VAL A 145 16.45 -11.67 6.08
N THR A 146 15.91 -11.99 4.92
CA THR A 146 16.66 -11.94 3.64
C THR A 146 16.39 -10.67 2.85
N ALA A 147 15.23 -10.04 3.07
CA ALA A 147 14.91 -8.74 2.51
C ALA A 147 13.97 -7.94 3.43
N VAL A 148 14.08 -6.62 3.30
CA VAL A 148 13.25 -5.60 3.94
C VAL A 148 12.87 -4.60 2.88
N GLU A 149 11.58 -4.46 2.57
CA GLU A 149 11.08 -3.44 1.65
C GLU A 149 11.54 -2.04 2.08
N ALA A 150 11.91 -1.24 1.09
CA ALA A 150 12.06 0.20 1.21
C ALA A 150 11.46 0.90 -0.02
N ILE A 151 12.15 1.90 -0.58
CA ILE A 151 11.67 2.70 -1.71
C ILE A 151 11.45 1.90 -3.01
N GLU A 152 12.01 0.71 -3.13
CA GLU A 152 11.81 -0.17 -4.29
C GLU A 152 10.40 -0.77 -4.36
N GLY A 153 9.71 -0.83 -3.22
CA GLY A 153 8.36 -1.38 -3.11
C GLY A 153 8.28 -2.89 -2.93
N THR A 154 7.08 -3.35 -2.55
CA THR A 154 6.78 -4.71 -2.11
C THR A 154 7.24 -5.79 -3.10
N THR A 155 6.95 -5.62 -4.39
CA THR A 155 7.23 -6.63 -5.43
C THR A 155 8.73 -6.87 -5.62
N GLU A 156 9.53 -5.80 -5.65
CA GLU A 156 10.99 -5.91 -5.79
C GLU A 156 11.64 -6.48 -4.52
N ALA A 157 11.12 -6.10 -3.35
CA ALA A 157 11.55 -6.66 -2.07
C ALA A 157 11.31 -8.17 -1.99
N ILE A 158 10.13 -8.64 -2.44
CA ILE A 158 9.83 -10.08 -2.53
C ILE A 158 10.81 -10.75 -3.48
N ARG A 159 10.95 -10.24 -4.71
CA ARG A 159 11.82 -10.86 -5.75
C ARG A 159 13.25 -11.08 -5.25
N ARG A 160 13.87 -10.06 -4.66
CA ARG A 160 15.25 -10.18 -4.12
C ARG A 160 15.30 -11.04 -2.86
N GLY A 161 14.29 -10.92 -1.99
CA GLY A 161 14.24 -11.68 -0.74
C GLY A 161 14.10 -13.17 -0.95
N THR A 162 13.25 -13.59 -1.89
CA THR A 162 13.08 -15.00 -2.27
C THR A 162 14.30 -15.54 -2.99
N ALA A 163 14.96 -14.74 -3.83
CA ALA A 163 16.21 -15.13 -4.49
C ALA A 163 17.34 -15.42 -3.47
N LEU A 164 17.43 -14.63 -2.39
CA LEU A 164 18.40 -14.83 -1.32
C LEU A 164 18.02 -15.97 -0.36
N ALA A 165 16.72 -16.15 -0.08
CA ALA A 165 16.21 -17.17 0.84
C ALA A 165 16.16 -18.58 0.23
N GLY A 166 16.01 -18.68 -1.09
CA GLY A 166 15.68 -19.91 -1.79
C GLY A 166 14.26 -20.42 -1.52
N PRO A 167 13.89 -21.60 -2.08
CA PRO A 167 12.53 -22.13 -2.06
C PRO A 167 12.03 -22.40 -0.65
N GLY A 168 10.87 -21.84 -0.27
CA GLY A 168 10.23 -21.97 1.03
C GLY A 168 10.30 -20.70 1.91
N ALA A 169 10.62 -19.55 1.31
CA ALA A 169 10.60 -18.26 2.00
C ALA A 169 9.21 -17.88 2.52
N VAL A 170 9.18 -17.09 3.60
CA VAL A 170 7.97 -16.52 4.20
C VAL A 170 7.98 -15.03 3.95
N VAL A 171 7.00 -14.54 3.20
CA VAL A 171 6.77 -13.11 2.96
C VAL A 171 5.78 -12.61 4.00
N VAL A 172 6.11 -11.51 4.68
CA VAL A 172 5.23 -10.92 5.69
C VAL A 172 5.07 -9.43 5.43
N LYS A 173 3.82 -8.95 5.42
CA LYS A 173 3.50 -7.52 5.35
C LYS A 173 2.75 -7.09 6.61
N ALA A 174 3.25 -6.03 7.25
CA ALA A 174 2.60 -5.41 8.40
C ALA A 174 2.41 -3.91 8.16
N VAL A 175 1.73 -3.24 9.06
CA VAL A 175 1.35 -1.84 8.93
C VAL A 175 1.79 -1.09 10.18
N ALA A 176 2.25 0.16 10.01
CA ALA A 176 2.66 1.02 11.13
C ALA A 176 1.50 1.22 12.12
N ARG A 177 1.72 1.24 13.43
CA ARG A 177 0.60 1.31 14.41
C ARG A 177 -0.26 2.56 14.24
N ASP A 178 0.37 3.67 13.88
CA ASP A 178 -0.20 4.99 13.60
C ASP A 178 -0.41 5.23 12.10
N HIS A 179 -0.61 4.17 11.31
CA HIS A 179 -0.84 4.30 9.87
C HIS A 179 -2.10 5.09 9.56
N ASP A 180 -1.95 6.13 8.74
CA ASP A 180 -3.05 6.98 8.29
C ASP A 180 -3.67 6.42 7.00
N TYR A 181 -4.85 5.81 7.14
CA TYR A 181 -5.61 5.19 6.05
C TYR A 181 -6.29 6.21 5.11
N ARG A 182 -6.18 7.51 5.38
CA ARG A 182 -6.74 8.55 4.50
C ARG A 182 -6.03 8.66 3.15
N PHE A 183 -4.78 8.19 3.06
CA PHE A 183 -3.94 8.34 1.85
C PHE A 183 -3.58 7.03 1.19
N ASP A 184 -3.22 6.04 1.99
CA ASP A 184 -2.84 4.74 1.47
C ASP A 184 -3.43 3.64 2.33
N THR A 185 -3.90 2.58 1.67
CA THR A 185 -4.19 1.32 2.33
C THR A 185 -3.13 0.31 1.90
N PRO A 186 -2.30 -0.18 2.83
CA PRO A 186 -1.32 -1.23 2.53
C PRO A 186 -1.96 -2.38 1.78
N THR A 187 -1.41 -2.75 0.64
CA THR A 187 -2.06 -3.70 -0.28
C THR A 187 -1.13 -4.86 -0.65
N ILE A 188 -1.69 -6.06 -0.77
CA ILE A 188 -1.14 -7.17 -1.57
C ILE A 188 -2.15 -7.58 -2.64
N GLY A 189 -1.68 -8.20 -3.72
CA GLY A 189 -2.56 -8.63 -4.80
C GLY A 189 -1.89 -9.63 -5.74
N PRO A 190 -2.48 -9.89 -6.90
CA PRO A 190 -2.02 -10.93 -7.82
C PRO A 190 -0.54 -10.78 -8.21
N GLU A 191 -0.07 -9.55 -8.42
CA GLU A 191 1.34 -9.25 -8.72
C GLU A 191 2.28 -9.70 -7.60
N SER A 192 1.92 -9.45 -6.33
CA SER A 192 2.71 -9.88 -5.17
C SER A 192 2.77 -11.41 -5.07
N LEU A 193 1.66 -12.09 -5.37
CA LEU A 193 1.60 -13.56 -5.37
C LEU A 193 2.37 -14.15 -6.55
N GLU A 194 2.36 -13.51 -7.72
CA GLU A 194 3.12 -13.93 -8.90
C GLU A 194 4.63 -13.89 -8.63
N VAL A 195 5.15 -12.83 -8.00
CA VAL A 195 6.58 -12.78 -7.65
C VAL A 195 6.94 -13.71 -6.50
N ALA A 196 6.05 -13.90 -5.52
CA ALA A 196 6.26 -14.86 -4.44
C ALA A 196 6.32 -16.30 -5.00
N ALA A 197 5.44 -16.63 -5.95
CA ALA A 197 5.43 -17.92 -6.65
C ALA A 197 6.69 -18.14 -7.49
N ALA A 198 7.13 -17.13 -8.24
CA ALA A 198 8.38 -17.20 -9.01
C ALA A 198 9.60 -17.46 -8.12
N GLY A 199 9.57 -16.95 -6.88
CA GLY A 199 10.58 -17.20 -5.84
C GLY A 199 10.38 -18.49 -5.03
N ALA A 200 9.37 -19.30 -5.37
CA ALA A 200 8.98 -20.49 -4.62
C ALA A 200 8.78 -20.22 -3.12
N ALA A 201 8.16 -19.09 -2.75
CA ALA A 201 7.77 -18.81 -1.37
C ALA A 201 6.83 -19.91 -0.83
N ALA A 202 6.91 -20.23 0.45
CA ALA A 202 5.97 -21.14 1.12
C ALA A 202 4.74 -20.39 1.65
N VAL A 203 4.93 -19.16 2.12
CA VAL A 203 3.90 -18.41 2.84
C VAL A 203 3.91 -16.94 2.43
N VAL A 204 2.73 -16.36 2.30
CA VAL A 204 2.49 -14.91 2.26
C VAL A 204 1.49 -14.58 3.38
N ALA A 205 1.95 -13.85 4.39
CA ALA A 205 1.15 -13.47 5.55
C ALA A 205 0.99 -11.95 5.65
N VAL A 206 -0.20 -11.49 6.00
CA VAL A 206 -0.49 -10.05 6.15
C VAL A 206 -1.29 -9.77 7.41
N GLU A 207 -1.21 -8.55 7.95
CA GLU A 207 -2.06 -8.17 9.09
C GLU A 207 -3.54 -8.09 8.72
N ALA A 208 -4.35 -8.87 9.43
CA ALA A 208 -5.80 -8.87 9.31
C ALA A 208 -6.41 -7.53 9.74
N GLY A 209 -7.41 -7.05 9.00
CA GLY A 209 -8.10 -5.78 9.20
C GLY A 209 -7.28 -4.55 8.80
N ARG A 210 -6.03 -4.74 8.35
CA ARG A 210 -5.08 -3.64 8.12
C ARG A 210 -4.52 -3.58 6.70
N VAL A 211 -4.53 -4.71 5.99
CA VAL A 211 -4.03 -4.84 4.62
C VAL A 211 -5.18 -5.17 3.66
N LEU A 212 -5.25 -4.46 2.53
CA LEU A 212 -6.16 -4.77 1.42
C LEU A 212 -5.63 -5.97 0.63
N LEU A 213 -6.48 -6.99 0.44
CA LEU A 213 -6.24 -8.07 -0.50
C LEU A 213 -6.94 -7.73 -1.83
N LEU A 214 -6.17 -7.16 -2.76
CA LEU A 214 -6.67 -6.80 -4.08
C LEU A 214 -6.99 -8.05 -4.90
N ASP A 215 -8.15 -8.06 -5.57
CA ASP A 215 -8.62 -9.18 -6.41
C ASP A 215 -8.47 -10.52 -5.67
N ARG A 216 -9.29 -10.69 -4.61
CA ARG A 216 -9.22 -11.82 -3.67
C ARG A 216 -9.26 -13.16 -4.39
N GLU A 217 -10.18 -13.34 -5.33
CA GLU A 217 -10.33 -14.58 -6.09
C GLU A 217 -9.07 -14.92 -6.86
N ARG A 218 -8.53 -13.96 -7.64
CA ARG A 218 -7.30 -14.18 -8.39
C ARG A 218 -6.09 -14.39 -7.48
N SER A 219 -5.98 -13.63 -6.41
CA SER A 219 -4.88 -13.76 -5.44
C SER A 219 -4.87 -15.13 -4.76
N VAL A 220 -6.02 -15.60 -4.30
CA VAL A 220 -6.17 -16.95 -3.72
C VAL A 220 -5.92 -18.02 -4.77
N GLY A 221 -6.44 -17.86 -5.99
CA GLY A 221 -6.19 -18.78 -7.10
C GLY A 221 -4.70 -18.92 -7.44
N ARG A 222 -3.96 -17.80 -7.47
CA ARG A 222 -2.50 -17.78 -7.66
C ARG A 222 -1.78 -18.49 -6.52
N ALA A 223 -2.16 -18.22 -5.26
CA ALA A 223 -1.57 -18.88 -4.10
C ALA A 223 -1.78 -20.41 -4.14
N ASN A 224 -3.00 -20.86 -4.45
CA ASN A 224 -3.32 -22.27 -4.59
C ASN A 224 -2.52 -22.95 -5.70
N ALA A 225 -2.45 -22.36 -6.89
CA ALA A 225 -1.71 -22.91 -8.01
C ALA A 225 -0.20 -23.04 -7.73
N ALA A 226 0.35 -22.13 -6.92
CA ALA A 226 1.76 -22.12 -6.54
C ALA A 226 2.07 -22.94 -5.27
N GLY A 227 1.06 -23.49 -4.60
CA GLY A 227 1.27 -24.16 -3.31
C GLY A 227 1.76 -23.22 -2.21
N ILE A 228 1.24 -21.98 -2.18
CA ILE A 228 1.55 -20.97 -1.18
C ILE A 228 0.44 -20.95 -0.12
N ALA A 229 0.83 -20.92 1.16
CA ALA A 229 -0.09 -20.57 2.24
C ALA A 229 -0.31 -19.05 2.24
N LEU A 230 -1.52 -18.59 1.96
CA LEU A 230 -1.90 -17.19 1.99
C LEU A 230 -2.85 -16.98 3.17
N LEU A 231 -2.50 -16.08 4.08
CA LEU A 231 -3.25 -15.89 5.33
C LEU A 231 -3.21 -14.47 5.89
N GLY A 232 -4.28 -14.12 6.60
CA GLY A 232 -4.35 -12.98 7.49
C GLY A 232 -4.03 -13.39 8.93
N VAL A 233 -3.24 -12.58 9.64
CA VAL A 233 -2.81 -12.79 11.03
C VAL A 233 -3.19 -11.62 11.92
#